data_AF-A0A965QM91-F1
#
_entry.id   AF-A0A965QM91-F1
#
_cell.length_a   1.000
_cell.length_b   1.000
_cell.length_c   1.000
_cell.angle_alpha   90.00
_cell.angle_beta   90.00
_cell.angle_gamma   90.00
#
_symmetry.space_group_name_H-M   'P 1'
#
loop_
_entity.id
_entity.type
_entity.pdbx_description
1 polymer ?
#
loop_
_entity_poly.entity_id
_entity_poly.type
_entity_poly.pdbx_seq_one_letter_code
_entity_poly.pdbx_strand_id
1 'polypeptide(L)'
;MSSKYSLRTFWRDVQDIRREARYTILLAQWLEMEAERCATPESLWENFVFFANKLELAEVKLFLRAGELTWRAPGCPANESELERKHHDVHGLAITGIEVAARLKLCARDRQRARHLHGGDRGSLRRLLDADHRARKVGDELHKLDRKFKKI
;
A
#
# COMPACT_ATOMS: atom_id res chain seq x y z
N MET A 1 -15.70 12.80 -34.14
CA MET A 1 -15.03 12.81 -32.82
C MET A 1 -15.49 11.59 -32.04
N SER A 2 -14.67 10.54 -31.97
CA SER A 2 -15.05 9.27 -31.34
C SER A 2 -15.09 9.41 -29.82
N SER A 3 -16.19 8.96 -29.20
CA SER A 3 -16.40 8.99 -27.75
C SER A 3 -15.32 8.15 -27.06
N LYS A 4 -14.37 8.83 -26.41
CA LYS A 4 -13.16 8.23 -25.83
C LYS A 4 -13.42 7.36 -24.59
N TYR A 5 -14.67 7.28 -24.11
CA TYR A 5 -15.01 6.55 -22.88
C TYR A 5 -16.33 5.81 -23.04
N SER A 6 -16.29 4.48 -22.90
CA SER A 6 -17.49 3.65 -22.82
C SER A 6 -17.98 3.61 -21.38
N LEU A 7 -19.29 3.82 -21.17
CA LEU A 7 -19.90 3.66 -19.84
C LEU A 7 -19.67 2.25 -19.28
N ARG A 8 -19.53 1.23 -20.13
CA ARG A 8 -19.22 -0.14 -19.69
C ARG A 8 -17.83 -0.27 -19.10
N THR A 9 -16.83 0.38 -19.71
CA THR A 9 -15.46 0.32 -19.18
C THR A 9 -15.37 1.09 -17.87
N PHE A 10 -15.99 2.28 -17.80
CA PHE A 10 -16.06 3.04 -16.57
C PHE A 10 -16.72 2.25 -15.43
N TRP A 11 -17.86 1.60 -15.68
CA TRP A 11 -18.55 0.84 -14.63
C TRP A 11 -17.75 -0.37 -14.13
N ARG A 12 -17.04 -1.05 -15.04
CA ARG A 12 -16.14 -2.15 -14.66
C ARG A 12 -15.00 -1.64 -13.77
N ASP A 13 -14.36 -0.53 -14.16
CA ASP A 13 -13.29 0.07 -13.38
C ASP A 13 -13.80 0.47 -11.97
N VAL A 14 -15.01 1.03 -11.86
CA VAL A 14 -15.66 1.34 -10.57
C VAL A 14 -15.95 0.08 -9.73
N GLN A 15 -16.39 -1.01 -10.36
CA GLN A 15 -16.62 -2.28 -9.66
C GLN A 15 -15.32 -2.88 -9.12
N ASP A 16 -14.24 -2.82 -9.89
CA ASP A 16 -12.91 -3.29 -9.49
C ASP A 16 -12.40 -2.46 -8.29
N ILE A 17 -12.50 -1.13 -8.36
CA ILE A 17 -12.16 -0.22 -7.24
C ILE A 17 -12.94 -0.57 -5.97
N ARG A 18 -14.24 -0.86 -6.09
CA ARG A 18 -15.08 -1.25 -4.95
C ARG A 18 -14.69 -2.61 -4.37
N ARG A 19 -14.36 -3.58 -5.22
CA ARG A 19 -13.91 -4.90 -4.80
C ARG A 19 -12.60 -4.79 -4.03
N GLU A 20 -11.64 -4.03 -4.55
CA GLU A 20 -10.37 -3.76 -3.89
C GLU A 20 -10.57 -3.03 -2.56
N ALA A 21 -11.47 -2.03 -2.50
CA ALA A 21 -11.81 -1.34 -1.24
C ALA A 21 -12.22 -2.32 -0.14
N ARG A 22 -13.15 -3.21 -0.48
CA ARG A 22 -13.67 -4.20 0.47
C ARG A 22 -12.59 -5.18 0.89
N TYR A 23 -11.76 -5.62 -0.06
CA TYR A 23 -10.65 -6.51 0.24
C TYR A 23 -9.70 -5.87 1.25
N THR A 24 -9.26 -4.62 1.03
CA THR A 24 -8.39 -3.89 1.95
C THR A 24 -9.02 -3.71 3.33
N ILE A 25 -10.31 -3.37 3.40
CA ILE A 25 -11.03 -3.20 4.69
C ILE A 25 -11.09 -4.53 5.46
N LEU A 26 -11.47 -5.63 4.79
CA LEU A 26 -11.53 -6.95 5.43
C LEU A 26 -10.15 -7.40 5.94
N LEU A 27 -9.13 -7.12 5.16
CA LEU A 27 -7.74 -7.34 5.50
C LEU A 27 -7.33 -6.53 6.76
N ALA A 28 -7.68 -5.24 6.81
CA ALA A 28 -7.43 -4.38 7.96
C ALA A 28 -8.15 -4.87 9.23
N GLN A 29 -9.41 -5.30 9.10
CA GLN A 29 -10.18 -5.88 10.20
C GLN A 29 -9.59 -7.21 10.69
N TRP A 30 -9.11 -8.05 9.79
CA TRP A 30 -8.41 -9.27 10.17
C TRP A 30 -7.14 -8.97 10.98
N LEU A 31 -6.37 -7.96 10.56
CA LEU A 31 -5.17 -7.54 11.28
C LEU A 31 -5.49 -6.96 12.68
N GLU A 32 -6.60 -6.23 12.81
CA GLU A 32 -7.13 -5.75 14.10
C GLU A 32 -7.39 -6.94 15.05
N MET A 33 -8.07 -7.98 14.58
CA MET A 33 -8.31 -9.20 15.38
C MET A 33 -7.03 -9.96 15.71
N GLU A 34 -6.06 -10.04 14.80
CA GLU A 34 -4.78 -10.69 15.10
C GLU A 34 -3.93 -9.89 16.11
N ALA A 35 -4.03 -8.56 16.09
CA ALA A 35 -3.38 -7.71 17.09
C ALA A 35 -3.89 -8.00 18.51
N GLU A 36 -5.19 -8.27 18.68
CA GLU A 36 -5.78 -8.67 19.96
C GLU A 36 -5.30 -10.05 20.44
N ARG A 37 -4.92 -10.94 19.51
CA ARG A 37 -4.43 -12.30 19.83
C ARG A 37 -2.94 -12.34 20.14
N CYS A 38 -2.18 -11.39 19.61
CA CYS A 38 -0.74 -11.35 19.76
C CYS A 38 -0.34 -10.82 21.15
N ALA A 39 0.54 -11.55 21.84
CA ALA A 39 1.05 -11.12 23.15
C ALA A 39 2.10 -10.00 23.05
N THR A 40 2.73 -9.84 21.89
CA THR A 40 3.84 -8.90 21.66
C THR A 40 3.79 -8.28 20.27
N PRO A 41 4.30 -7.04 20.07
CA PRO A 41 4.43 -6.44 18.74
C PRO A 41 5.24 -7.30 17.75
N GLU A 42 6.25 -8.01 18.24
CA GLU A 42 7.10 -8.91 17.45
C GLU A 42 6.29 -10.10 16.92
N SER A 43 5.38 -10.67 17.74
CA SER A 43 4.46 -11.71 17.24
C SER A 43 3.46 -11.20 16.20
N LEU A 44 3.07 -9.92 16.28
CA LEU A 44 2.21 -9.29 15.28
C LEU A 44 2.95 -8.98 13.97
N TRP A 45 4.28 -8.85 14.02
CA TRP A 45 5.09 -8.48 12.87
C TRP A 45 5.01 -9.48 11.71
N GLU A 46 4.96 -10.78 12.00
CA GLU A 46 4.83 -11.80 10.94
C GLU A 46 3.52 -11.63 10.15
N ASN A 47 2.44 -11.25 10.83
CA ASN A 47 1.17 -10.93 10.20
C ASN A 47 1.27 -9.67 9.33
N PHE A 48 1.99 -8.64 9.79
CA PHE A 48 2.29 -7.44 8.99
C PHE A 48 3.11 -7.76 7.74
N VAL A 49 4.11 -8.64 7.84
CA VAL A 49 4.91 -9.09 6.69
C VAL A 49 4.05 -9.84 5.69
N PHE A 50 3.20 -10.77 6.15
CA PHE A 50 2.24 -11.46 5.29
C PHE A 50 1.33 -10.46 4.57
N PHE A 51 0.83 -9.47 5.30
CA PHE A 51 -0.04 -8.42 4.78
C PHE A 51 0.66 -7.57 3.71
N ALA A 52 1.89 -7.14 4.00
CA ALA A 52 2.69 -6.33 3.12
C ALA A 52 2.99 -7.05 1.79
N ASN A 53 3.23 -8.37 1.85
CA ASN A 53 3.33 -9.22 0.66
C ASN A 53 2.01 -9.28 -0.13
N LYS A 54 0.87 -9.47 0.55
CA LYS A 54 -0.46 -9.55 -0.11
C LYS A 54 -0.88 -8.25 -0.77
N LEU A 55 -0.45 -7.12 -0.22
CA LEU A 55 -0.71 -5.79 -0.77
C LEU A 55 0.34 -5.33 -1.79
N GLU A 56 1.34 -6.15 -2.08
CA GLU A 56 2.44 -5.83 -3.00
C GLU A 56 3.21 -4.57 -2.58
N LEU A 57 3.37 -4.37 -1.26
CA LEU A 57 4.21 -3.30 -0.73
C LEU A 57 5.68 -3.60 -0.99
N ALA A 58 6.47 -2.53 -1.07
CA ALA A 58 7.91 -2.61 -1.33
C ALA A 58 8.71 -2.70 -0.02
N GLU A 59 8.26 -1.98 0.99
CA GLU A 59 8.86 -1.91 2.31
C GLU A 59 7.75 -1.63 3.34
N VAL A 60 7.92 -2.16 4.54
CA VAL A 60 7.12 -1.81 5.71
C VAL A 60 8.07 -1.68 6.89
N LYS A 61 7.85 -0.67 7.71
CA LYS A 61 8.54 -0.50 8.99
C LYS A 61 7.53 -0.30 10.11
N LEU A 62 7.77 -0.97 11.22
CA LEU A 62 7.04 -0.80 12.47
C LEU A 62 7.98 -0.17 13.47
N PHE A 63 7.66 1.05 13.90
CA PHE A 63 8.42 1.75 14.92
C PHE A 63 7.87 1.36 16.29
N LEU A 64 8.76 0.87 17.14
CA LEU A 64 8.50 0.47 18.51
C LEU A 64 9.20 1.45 19.45
N ARG A 65 8.80 1.51 20.72
CA ARG A 65 9.56 2.31 21.70
C ARG A 65 10.99 1.81 21.90
N ALA A 66 11.21 0.52 21.73
CA ALA A 66 12.51 -0.12 21.95
C ALA A 66 13.36 -0.27 20.68
N GLY A 67 12.86 0.15 19.51
CA GLY A 67 13.55 -0.03 18.23
C GLY A 67 12.61 -0.01 17.04
N GLU A 68 12.98 -0.67 15.95
CA GLU A 68 12.14 -0.80 14.76
C GLU A 68 12.23 -2.21 14.17
N LEU A 69 11.15 -2.63 13.53
CA LEU A 69 11.12 -3.83 12.70
C LEU A 69 10.96 -3.38 11.24
N THR A 70 11.81 -3.88 10.36
CA THR A 70 11.80 -3.49 8.94
C THR A 70 11.72 -4.73 8.06
N TRP A 71 10.80 -4.69 7.11
CA TRP A 71 10.63 -5.70 6.08
C TRP A 71 10.74 -5.04 4.71
N ARG A 72 11.41 -5.73 3.79
CA ARG A 72 11.52 -5.33 2.39
C ARG A 72 11.12 -6.50 1.51
N ALA A 73 10.35 -6.19 0.47
CA ALA A 73 10.03 -7.17 -0.55
C ALA A 73 11.31 -7.64 -1.27
N PRO A 74 11.41 -8.93 -1.64
CA PRO A 74 12.49 -9.41 -2.49
C PRO A 74 12.58 -8.60 -3.79
N GLY A 75 13.79 -8.19 -4.16
CA GLY A 75 14.02 -7.36 -5.35
C GLY A 75 13.42 -5.95 -5.25
N CYS A 76 13.17 -5.44 -4.03
CA CYS A 76 12.91 -4.03 -3.80
C CYS A 76 14.19 -3.23 -4.12
N PRO A 77 14.11 -2.16 -4.95
CA PRO A 77 15.27 -1.35 -5.26
C PRO A 77 15.84 -0.73 -3.98
N ALA A 78 17.16 -0.70 -3.87
CA ALA A 78 17.83 0.00 -2.76
C ALA A 78 17.64 1.53 -2.85
N ASN A 79 17.27 2.03 -4.03
CA ASN A 79 17.12 3.45 -4.29
C ASN A 79 15.78 3.98 -3.78
N GLU A 80 15.85 4.86 -2.79
CA GLU A 80 14.68 5.45 -2.13
C GLU A 80 13.83 6.32 -3.05
N SER A 81 14.42 6.89 -4.11
CA SER A 81 13.69 7.75 -5.06
C SER A 81 12.64 7.00 -5.89
N GLU A 82 12.65 5.66 -5.86
CA GLU A 82 11.69 4.80 -6.55
C GLU A 82 10.54 4.35 -5.63
N LEU A 83 10.48 4.83 -4.40
CA LEU A 83 9.45 4.43 -3.43
C LEU A 83 8.62 5.62 -2.95
N GLU A 84 7.30 5.45 -2.89
CA GLU A 84 6.39 6.39 -2.25
C GLU A 84 6.20 5.91 -0.82
N ARG A 85 6.69 6.69 0.14
CA ARG A 85 6.57 6.38 1.56
C ARG A 85 5.46 7.18 2.20
N LYS A 86 4.71 6.51 3.06
CA LYS A 86 3.77 7.14 3.96
C LYS A 86 4.07 6.67 5.38
N HIS A 87 4.44 7.63 6.21
CA HIS A 87 4.58 7.44 7.64
C HIS A 87 3.27 7.79 8.33
N HIS A 88 2.87 6.95 9.27
CA HIS A 88 1.71 7.15 10.12
C HIS A 88 2.16 7.00 11.57
N ASP A 89 2.13 8.11 12.30
CA ASP A 89 2.33 8.09 13.75
C ASP A 89 1.19 7.33 14.42
N VAL A 90 1.55 6.50 15.40
CA VAL A 90 0.61 5.76 16.23
C VAL A 90 0.93 6.10 17.67
N HIS A 91 -0.04 6.64 18.41
CA HIS A 91 0.18 7.01 19.81
C HIS A 91 -0.06 5.82 20.74
N GLY A 92 0.70 4.73 20.55
CA GLY A 92 0.62 3.52 21.35
C GLY A 92 1.65 3.45 22.48
N LEU A 93 1.44 2.51 23.40
CA LEU A 93 2.40 2.21 24.48
C LEU A 93 3.61 1.44 23.97
N ALA A 94 3.44 0.53 23.01
CA ALA A 94 4.52 -0.29 22.46
C ALA A 94 4.93 0.13 21.04
N ILE A 95 3.94 0.43 20.19
CA ILE A 95 4.11 0.87 18.80
C ILE A 95 3.97 2.39 18.74
N THR A 96 4.92 3.06 18.09
CA THR A 96 4.96 4.53 17.95
C THR A 96 4.67 5.00 16.53
N GLY A 97 4.74 4.11 15.54
CA GLY A 97 4.44 4.47 14.16
C GLY A 97 4.54 3.29 13.20
N ILE A 98 4.00 3.49 12.00
CA ILE A 98 4.08 2.56 10.88
C ILE A 98 4.48 3.35 9.64
N GLU A 99 5.51 2.91 8.94
CA GLU A 99 5.85 3.41 7.62
C GLU A 99 5.57 2.32 6.58
N VAL A 100 4.86 2.69 5.52
CA VAL A 100 4.63 1.84 4.37
C VAL A 100 5.28 2.48 3.16
N ALA A 101 5.99 1.68 2.35
CA ALA A 101 6.51 2.11 1.07
C ALA A 101 5.90 1.26 -0.05
N ALA A 102 5.37 1.93 -1.06
CA ALA A 102 4.99 1.31 -2.32
C ALA A 102 5.96 1.74 -3.42
N ARG A 103 6.11 0.93 -4.47
CA ARG A 103 6.95 1.33 -5.61
C ARG A 103 6.29 2.51 -6.33
N LEU A 104 7.00 3.63 -6.46
CA LEU A 104 6.62 4.74 -7.32
C LEU A 104 6.53 4.21 -8.74
N LYS A 105 5.31 4.13 -9.24
CA LYS A 105 5.08 3.92 -10.66
C LYS A 105 5.23 5.28 -11.32
N LEU A 106 6.43 5.59 -11.81
CA LEU A 106 6.68 6.75 -12.69
C LEU A 106 5.46 6.97 -13.58
N CYS A 107 4.80 8.11 -13.43
CA CYS A 107 3.52 8.34 -14.08
C CYS A 107 3.71 8.26 -15.61
N ALA A 108 2.64 8.07 -16.38
CA ALA A 108 2.76 7.97 -17.84
C ALA A 108 3.49 9.19 -18.48
N ARG A 109 3.45 10.37 -17.85
CA ARG A 109 4.20 11.58 -18.27
C ARG A 109 5.70 11.47 -17.98
N ASP A 110 6.10 10.94 -16.83
CA ASP A 110 7.51 10.70 -16.49
C ASP A 110 8.09 9.54 -17.32
N ARG A 111 7.26 8.53 -17.59
CA ARG A 111 7.56 7.48 -18.56
C ARG A 111 7.60 8.00 -20.00
N GLN A 112 6.83 9.00 -20.40
CA GLN A 112 6.94 9.62 -21.73
C GLN A 112 8.24 10.42 -21.88
N ARG A 113 8.67 11.13 -20.84
CA ARG A 113 10.01 11.76 -20.79
C ARG A 113 11.14 10.72 -20.84
N ALA A 114 11.01 9.60 -20.12
CA ALA A 114 11.99 8.51 -20.16
C ALA A 114 11.91 7.66 -21.45
N ARG A 115 10.74 7.54 -22.10
CA ARG A 115 10.54 6.81 -23.37
C ARG A 115 11.01 7.57 -24.59
N HIS A 116 11.18 8.89 -24.51
CA HIS A 116 11.95 9.63 -25.51
C HIS A 116 13.42 9.15 -25.56
N LEU A 117 13.89 8.46 -24.52
CA LEU A 117 15.20 7.80 -24.53
C LEU A 117 15.11 6.32 -24.98
N HIS A 118 14.06 5.56 -24.66
CA HIS A 118 13.86 4.19 -25.20
C HIS A 118 12.36 3.77 -25.29
N GLY A 119 11.90 3.37 -26.49
CA GLY A 119 10.52 2.87 -26.75
C GLY A 119 10.32 1.41 -26.31
N GLY A 120 9.12 0.84 -26.16
CA GLY A 120 7.74 1.32 -26.22
C GLY A 120 6.80 0.11 -26.19
N ASP A 121 6.06 -0.11 -25.10
CA ASP A 121 4.95 -1.09 -25.03
C ASP A 121 3.79 -0.56 -24.16
N ARG A 122 2.55 -0.80 -24.62
CA ARG A 122 1.29 -0.24 -24.11
C ARG A 122 0.45 -1.24 -23.29
N GLY A 123 0.77 -2.54 -23.30
CA GLY A 123 0.02 -3.56 -22.55
C GLY A 123 0.18 -3.47 -21.02
N SER A 124 1.27 -2.85 -20.55
CA SER A 124 1.61 -2.77 -19.12
C SER A 124 0.80 -1.72 -18.35
N LEU A 125 0.23 -0.71 -19.02
CA LEU A 125 -0.39 0.48 -18.41
C LEU A 125 -1.61 0.18 -17.53
N ARG A 126 -2.38 -0.87 -17.82
CA ARG A 126 -3.60 -1.20 -17.06
C ARG A 126 -3.30 -1.81 -15.69
N ARG A 127 -2.39 -2.81 -15.64
CA ARG A 127 -1.88 -3.40 -14.39
C ARG A 127 -1.12 -2.39 -13.51
N LEU A 128 -0.71 -1.25 -14.09
CA LEU A 128 0.04 -0.20 -13.41
C LEU A 128 -0.85 0.79 -12.65
N LEU A 129 -2.05 1.10 -13.15
CA LEU A 129 -3.01 1.98 -12.45
C LEU A 129 -3.66 1.28 -11.24
N ASP A 130 -3.84 -0.04 -11.30
CA ASP A 130 -4.50 -0.79 -10.22
C ASP A 130 -3.67 -0.86 -8.93
N ALA A 131 -2.33 -0.88 -8.99
CA ALA A 131 -1.51 -0.96 -7.77
C ALA A 131 -1.25 0.41 -7.10
N ASP A 132 -1.23 1.50 -7.88
CA ASP A 132 -1.07 2.87 -7.35
C ASP A 132 -2.30 3.27 -6.54
N HIS A 133 -3.49 2.88 -7.00
CA HIS A 133 -4.73 3.03 -6.25
C HIS A 133 -4.74 2.21 -4.95
N ARG A 134 -4.20 0.98 -4.97
CA ARG A 134 -4.09 0.11 -3.77
C ARG A 134 -3.22 0.73 -2.68
N ALA A 135 -2.04 1.26 -3.03
CA ALA A 135 -1.13 1.86 -2.07
C ALA A 135 -1.74 3.09 -1.37
N ARG A 136 -2.41 3.97 -2.14
CA ARG A 136 -3.07 5.16 -1.57
C ARG A 136 -4.21 4.79 -0.61
N LYS A 137 -5.00 3.78 -0.98
CA LYS A 137 -6.13 3.31 -0.19
C LYS A 137 -5.70 2.63 1.11
N VAL A 138 -4.60 1.88 1.09
CA VAL A 138 -4.03 1.27 2.31
C VAL A 138 -3.58 2.35 3.29
N GLY A 139 -2.93 3.42 2.83
CA GLY A 139 -2.59 4.57 3.67
C GLY A 139 -3.82 5.25 4.29
N ASP A 140 -4.89 5.42 3.51
CA ASP A 140 -6.14 6.04 4.00
C ASP A 140 -6.88 5.14 5.01
N GLU A 141 -6.83 3.81 4.87
CA GLU A 141 -7.40 2.86 5.83
C GLU A 141 -6.54 2.73 7.10
N LEU A 142 -5.20 2.77 6.99
CA LEU A 142 -4.30 2.84 8.14
C LEU A 142 -4.57 4.10 9.00
N HIS A 143 -4.85 5.23 8.36
CA HIS A 143 -5.24 6.46 9.05
C HIS A 143 -6.60 6.36 9.77
N LYS A 144 -7.51 5.47 9.32
CA LYS A 144 -8.76 5.18 10.04
C LYS A 144 -8.52 4.24 11.23
N LEU A 145 -7.57 3.32 11.13
CA LEU A 145 -7.16 2.45 12.24
C LEU A 145 -6.51 3.26 13.36
N ASP A 146 -5.61 4.21 13.07
CA ASP A 146 -5.02 5.11 14.10
C ASP A 146 -6.11 5.83 14.93
N ARG A 147 -7.18 6.30 14.27
CA ARG A 147 -8.31 6.95 14.97
C ARG A 147 -9.10 6.01 15.88
N LYS A 148 -9.10 4.70 15.62
CA LYS A 148 -9.77 3.70 16.46
C LYS A 148 -8.89 3.27 17.62
N PHE A 149 -7.59 3.06 17.40
CA PHE A 149 -6.64 2.73 18.46
C PHE A 149 -6.51 3.85 19.51
N LYS A 150 -6.78 5.11 19.16
CA LYS A 150 -6.88 6.23 20.12
C LYS A 150 -8.06 6.15 21.11
N LYS A 151 -9.01 5.21 20.93
CA LYS A 151 -10.20 5.07 21.80
C LYS A 151 -10.13 3.88 22.77
N ILE A 152 -9.07 3.08 22.70
CA ILE A 152 -8.77 1.97 23.62
C ILE A 152 -7.65 2.45 24.55
#